data_AF-Q065K8-F1
#
_entry.id   AF-Q065K8-F1
#
_cell.length_a   1.000
_cell.length_b   1.000
_cell.length_c   1.000
_cell.angle_alpha   90.00
_cell.angle_beta   90.00
_cell.angle_gamma   90.00
#
_symmetry.space_group_name_H-M   'P 1'
#
loop_
_entity.id
_entity.type
_entity.pdbx_description
1 polymer ?
#
loop_
_entity_poly.entity_id
_entity_poly.type
_entity_poly.pdbx_seq_one_letter_code
_entity_poly.pdbx_strand_id
1 'polypeptide(L)'
;MQKNSYRYEQSAALLLVEGYPDLSAGHGNEAIGILSAWRLQLIGTPELEGTRDHLESLMTAVMPYARHQLSGVGRRFGANSSFVSIGPMESGPGHQLELRSSREGVEPLQLKLDDADLADLVRCLDRLRLDERVKLTWTIPADQPLKRQDLVDRIPLQRRLAAPILGGFALAATVGVALLQPLPPIGEESAKPMAPGLETAQPDAER
;
A
#
# COMPACT_ATOMS: atom_id res chain seq x y z
N MET A 1 20.96 -29.34 -28.45
CA MET A 1 19.92 -28.83 -27.53
C MET A 1 19.14 -27.77 -28.28
N GLN A 2 17.82 -27.90 -28.36
CA GLN A 2 16.96 -26.91 -29.00
C GLN A 2 16.78 -25.72 -28.06
N LYS A 3 16.91 -24.51 -28.59
CA LYS A 3 16.65 -23.27 -27.86
C LYS A 3 15.16 -22.97 -27.95
N ASN A 4 14.52 -22.75 -26.81
CA ASN A 4 13.11 -22.38 -26.72
C ASN A 4 12.99 -20.86 -26.55
N SER A 5 11.95 -20.28 -27.15
CA SER A 5 11.67 -18.85 -27.08
C SER A 5 10.18 -18.64 -26.83
N TYR A 6 9.87 -17.85 -25.81
CA TYR A 6 8.52 -17.50 -25.43
C TYR A 6 8.33 -15.98 -25.44
N ARG A 7 7.17 -15.55 -25.93
CA ARG A 7 6.82 -14.14 -26.13
C ARG A 7 5.57 -13.82 -25.32
N TYR A 8 5.66 -12.81 -24.47
CA TYR A 8 4.56 -12.28 -23.68
C TYR A 8 4.32 -10.83 -24.10
N GLU A 9 3.17 -10.58 -24.71
CA GLU A 9 2.86 -9.30 -25.34
C GLU A 9 1.59 -8.67 -24.75
N GLN A 10 1.65 -7.36 -24.63
CA GLN A 10 0.58 -6.44 -24.26
C GLN A 10 0.66 -5.20 -25.16
N SER A 11 -0.25 -4.25 -24.97
CA SER A 11 -0.37 -3.08 -25.85
C SER A 11 0.89 -2.21 -25.86
N ALA A 12 1.50 -1.99 -24.69
CA ALA A 12 2.67 -1.14 -24.52
C ALA A 12 3.97 -1.90 -24.14
N ALA A 13 3.89 -3.21 -23.91
CA ALA A 13 5.00 -4.01 -23.40
C ALA A 13 5.14 -5.34 -24.13
N LEU A 14 6.38 -5.69 -24.48
CA LEU A 14 6.75 -6.98 -25.02
C LEU A 14 7.92 -7.58 -24.25
N LEU A 15 7.73 -8.77 -23.69
CA LEU A 15 8.76 -9.54 -23.01
C LEU A 15 9.05 -10.81 -23.81
N LEU A 16 10.30 -10.98 -24.24
CA LEU A 16 10.81 -12.16 -24.91
C LEU A 16 11.79 -12.88 -23.99
N VAL A 17 11.60 -14.19 -23.81
CA VAL A 17 12.40 -15.01 -22.90
C VAL A 17 12.89 -16.23 -23.66
N GLU A 18 14.21 -16.45 -23.62
CA GLU A 18 14.85 -17.54 -24.35
C GLU A 18 15.71 -18.40 -23.44
N GLY A 19 15.72 -19.69 -23.68
CA GLY A 19 16.51 -20.60 -22.88
C GLY A 19 16.56 -22.02 -23.40
N TYR A 20 17.10 -22.89 -22.56
CA TYR A 20 17.29 -24.29 -22.85
C TYR A 20 16.55 -25.15 -21.81
N PRO A 21 16.11 -26.35 -22.18
CA PRO A 21 15.61 -27.32 -21.22
C PRO A 21 16.76 -27.79 -20.32
N ASP A 22 16.47 -27.93 -19.03
CA ASP A 22 17.39 -28.58 -18.11
C ASP A 22 17.08 -30.08 -18.05
N LEU A 23 17.76 -30.84 -18.91
CA LEU A 23 17.59 -32.29 -18.99
C LEU A 23 18.05 -33.00 -17.72
N SER A 24 18.96 -32.41 -16.94
CA SER A 24 19.43 -32.98 -15.69
C SER A 24 18.37 -32.92 -14.59
N ALA A 25 17.47 -31.93 -14.66
CA ALA A 25 16.29 -31.81 -13.81
C ALA A 25 15.04 -32.53 -14.34
N GLY A 26 15.16 -33.31 -15.44
CA GLY A 26 14.04 -34.03 -16.04
C GLY A 26 13.04 -33.14 -16.78
N HIS A 27 13.43 -31.92 -17.15
CA HIS A 27 12.55 -31.03 -17.91
C HIS A 27 12.35 -31.51 -19.34
N GLY A 28 11.11 -31.40 -19.85
CA GLY A 28 10.76 -31.71 -21.23
C GLY A 28 11.41 -30.74 -22.23
N ASN A 29 11.51 -31.14 -23.50
CA ASN A 29 12.20 -30.37 -24.54
C ASN A 29 11.64 -28.98 -24.79
N GLU A 30 10.37 -28.73 -24.46
CA GLU A 30 9.75 -27.41 -24.61
C GLU A 30 10.01 -26.50 -23.42
N ALA A 31 10.45 -27.03 -22.27
CA ALA A 31 10.64 -26.21 -21.09
C ALA A 31 11.91 -25.33 -21.19
N ILE A 32 11.88 -24.19 -20.51
CA ILE A 32 13.05 -23.38 -20.19
C ILE A 32 13.43 -23.67 -18.74
N GLY A 33 14.49 -24.46 -18.53
CA GLY A 33 15.11 -24.68 -17.22
C GLY A 33 16.34 -23.78 -16.98
N ILE A 34 16.99 -23.35 -18.07
CA ILE A 34 18.16 -22.47 -18.04
C ILE A 34 17.87 -21.25 -18.90
N LEU A 35 17.83 -20.07 -18.28
CA LEU A 35 17.65 -18.80 -18.98
C LEU A 35 18.92 -18.44 -19.76
N SER A 36 18.78 -18.23 -21.05
CA SER A 36 19.89 -17.80 -21.93
C SER A 36 19.87 -16.30 -22.21
N ALA A 37 18.69 -15.73 -22.44
CA ALA A 37 18.50 -14.31 -22.72
C ALA A 37 17.06 -13.91 -22.40
N TRP A 38 16.87 -12.62 -22.15
CA TRP A 38 15.56 -11.99 -22.12
C TRP A 38 15.66 -10.58 -22.68
N ARG A 39 14.55 -10.10 -23.25
CA ARG A 39 14.42 -8.73 -23.76
C ARG A 39 13.06 -8.18 -23.38
N LEU A 40 13.03 -6.96 -22.86
CA LEU A 40 11.81 -6.21 -22.61
C LEU A 40 11.82 -4.95 -23.49
N GLN A 41 10.78 -4.81 -24.29
CA GLN A 41 10.54 -3.63 -25.10
C GLN A 41 9.29 -2.93 -24.56
N LEU A 42 9.45 -1.66 -24.17
CA LEU A 42 8.33 -0.78 -23.85
C LEU A 42 8.26 0.31 -24.92
N ILE A 43 7.05 0.80 -25.21
CA ILE A 43 6.89 1.86 -26.21
C ILE A 43 7.62 3.12 -25.73
N GLY A 44 8.44 3.71 -26.61
CA GLY A 44 9.14 4.96 -26.32
C GLY A 44 10.33 4.84 -25.36
N THR A 45 10.70 3.63 -24.92
CA THR A 45 11.91 3.39 -24.13
C THR A 45 12.94 2.60 -24.92
N PRO A 46 14.24 2.65 -24.55
CA PRO A 46 15.21 1.68 -25.04
C PRO A 46 14.79 0.24 -24.69
N GLU A 47 15.22 -0.72 -25.51
CA GLU A 47 15.11 -2.14 -25.22
C GLU A 47 15.96 -2.48 -23.99
N LEU A 48 15.39 -3.25 -23.07
CA LEU A 48 16.07 -3.70 -21.87
C LEU A 48 16.47 -5.17 -22.01
N GLU A 49 17.71 -5.46 -21.69
CA GLU A 49 18.25 -6.82 -21.64
C GLU A 49 19.21 -6.94 -20.45
N GLY A 50 19.53 -8.17 -20.06
CA GLY A 50 20.45 -8.41 -18.97
C GLY A 50 20.57 -9.87 -18.57
N THR A 51 21.13 -10.11 -17.38
CA THR A 51 21.22 -11.45 -16.79
C THR A 51 19.90 -11.87 -16.18
N ARG A 52 19.80 -13.14 -15.74
CA ARG A 52 18.68 -13.62 -14.91
C ARG A 52 18.43 -12.74 -13.69
N ASP A 53 19.48 -12.31 -13.01
CA ASP A 53 19.38 -11.51 -11.79
C ASP A 53 18.75 -10.14 -12.04
N HIS A 54 18.93 -9.58 -13.24
CA HIS A 54 18.28 -8.33 -13.65
C HIS A 54 16.77 -8.53 -13.84
N LEU A 55 16.36 -9.61 -14.50
CA LEU A 55 14.95 -9.97 -14.67
C LEU A 55 14.28 -10.27 -13.32
N GLU A 56 14.98 -11.01 -12.46
CA GLU A 56 14.50 -11.32 -11.11
C GLU A 56 14.39 -10.07 -10.24
N SER A 57 15.36 -9.14 -10.33
CA SER A 57 15.28 -7.83 -9.67
C SER A 57 14.12 -7.00 -10.19
N LEU A 58 13.86 -7.03 -11.51
CA LEU A 58 12.72 -6.35 -12.12
C LEU A 58 11.40 -6.90 -11.57
N MET A 59 11.23 -8.23 -11.54
CA MET A 59 10.03 -8.87 -10.97
C MET A 59 9.86 -8.52 -9.48
N THR A 60 10.94 -8.57 -8.71
CA THR A 60 10.96 -8.29 -7.27
C THR A 60 10.66 -6.84 -6.94
N ALA A 61 10.99 -5.89 -7.82
CA ALA A 61 10.68 -4.48 -7.63
C ALA A 61 9.27 -4.12 -8.13
N VAL A 62 8.91 -4.55 -9.35
CA VAL A 62 7.70 -4.11 -10.06
C VAL A 62 6.44 -4.78 -9.51
N MET A 63 6.46 -6.09 -9.24
CA MET A 63 5.25 -6.80 -8.78
C MET A 63 4.73 -6.26 -7.44
N PRO A 64 5.57 -6.11 -6.39
CA PRO A 64 5.09 -5.54 -5.13
C PRO A 64 4.67 -4.07 -5.26
N TYR A 65 5.37 -3.29 -6.10
CA TYR A 65 5.02 -1.90 -6.35
C TYR A 65 3.61 -1.74 -6.93
N ALA A 66 3.29 -2.50 -7.98
CA ALA A 66 1.98 -2.46 -8.61
C ALA A 66 0.85 -2.79 -7.62
N ARG A 67 1.06 -3.79 -6.75
CA ARG A 67 0.10 -4.16 -5.69
C ARG A 67 -0.12 -3.03 -4.68
N HIS A 68 0.94 -2.33 -4.28
CA HIS A 68 0.83 -1.18 -3.38
C HIS A 68 0.12 -0.01 -4.07
N GLN A 69 0.39 0.21 -5.35
CA GLN A 69 -0.24 1.25 -6.13
C GLN A 69 -1.74 1.02 -6.31
N LEU A 70 -2.19 -0.22 -6.56
CA LEU A 70 -3.61 -0.60 -6.55
C LEU A 70 -4.28 -0.31 -5.20
N SER A 71 -3.51 -0.37 -4.12
CA SER A 71 -3.99 -0.08 -2.76
C SER A 71 -3.90 1.42 -2.41
N GLY A 72 -3.44 2.25 -3.35
CA GLY A 72 -3.27 3.70 -3.17
C GLY A 72 -2.06 4.07 -2.33
N VAL A 73 -1.09 3.18 -2.17
CA VAL A 73 0.15 3.41 -1.40
C VAL A 73 1.32 3.55 -2.38
N GLY A 74 1.72 4.80 -2.65
CA GLY A 74 2.89 5.10 -3.48
C GLY A 74 4.16 5.11 -2.64
N ARG A 75 5.02 4.10 -2.79
CA ARG A 75 6.37 4.07 -2.19
C ARG A 75 7.37 3.45 -3.15
N ARG A 76 8.66 3.67 -2.90
CA ARG A 76 9.74 3.04 -3.66
C ARG A 76 9.96 1.58 -3.25
N PHE A 77 10.21 0.73 -4.24
CA PHE A 77 10.61 -0.67 -4.15
C PHE A 77 11.93 -0.89 -4.88
N GLY A 78 12.68 -1.91 -4.48
CA GLY A 78 14.08 -2.11 -4.86
C GLY A 78 15.03 -1.48 -3.85
N ALA A 79 16.03 -2.25 -3.41
CA ALA A 79 17.07 -1.78 -2.52
C ALA A 79 18.03 -0.84 -3.26
N ASN A 80 18.81 -0.03 -2.55
CA ASN A 80 19.86 0.79 -3.18
C ASN A 80 20.95 -0.07 -3.83
N SER A 81 21.13 -1.30 -3.35
CA SER A 81 22.07 -2.28 -3.91
C SER A 81 21.46 -3.18 -4.99
N SER A 82 20.15 -3.09 -5.29
CA SER A 82 19.54 -3.92 -6.34
C SER A 82 19.68 -3.27 -7.72
N PHE A 83 19.67 -4.10 -8.76
CA PHE A 83 19.76 -3.66 -10.16
C PHE A 83 18.54 -2.86 -10.61
N VAL A 84 17.39 -3.06 -9.98
CA VAL A 84 16.14 -2.38 -10.34
C VAL A 84 15.52 -1.76 -9.12
N SER A 85 15.03 -0.52 -9.26
CA SER A 85 14.13 0.12 -8.31
C SER A 85 12.98 0.81 -9.03
N ILE A 86 11.82 0.91 -8.40
CA ILE A 86 10.65 1.58 -8.96
C ILE A 86 9.93 2.38 -7.88
N GLY A 87 9.42 3.56 -8.21
CA GLY A 87 8.67 4.38 -7.27
C GLY A 87 7.78 5.40 -7.97
N PRO A 88 6.93 6.11 -7.21
CA PRO A 88 6.17 7.24 -7.76
C PRO A 88 7.12 8.34 -8.23
N MET A 89 6.75 9.05 -9.30
CA MET A 89 7.50 10.22 -9.75
C MET A 89 7.37 11.39 -8.75
N GLU A 90 8.45 12.15 -8.54
CA GLU A 90 8.44 13.33 -7.68
C GLU A 90 7.70 14.52 -8.32
N SER A 91 7.78 14.64 -9.64
CA SER A 91 7.31 15.81 -10.39
C SER A 91 5.88 15.71 -10.92
N GLY A 92 5.11 14.68 -10.55
CA GLY A 92 3.74 14.51 -11.07
C GLY A 92 3.23 13.07 -11.05
N PRO A 93 2.10 12.79 -11.73
CA PRO A 93 1.58 11.44 -11.88
C PRO A 93 2.51 10.57 -12.72
N GLY A 94 2.51 9.27 -12.45
CA GLY A 94 3.34 8.28 -13.13
C GLY A 94 4.38 7.63 -12.23
N HIS A 95 5.18 6.77 -12.84
CA HIS A 95 6.11 5.88 -12.16
C HIS A 95 7.50 6.03 -12.76
N GLN A 96 8.51 5.96 -11.90
CA GLN A 96 9.90 5.99 -12.32
C GLN A 96 10.52 4.63 -12.06
N LEU A 97 10.92 3.96 -13.14
CA LEU A 97 11.72 2.74 -13.10
C LEU A 97 13.19 3.11 -13.29
N GLU A 98 14.03 2.71 -12.35
CA GLU A 98 15.47 2.98 -12.35
C GLU A 98 16.22 1.65 -12.48
N LEU A 99 17.11 1.59 -13.47
CA LEU A 99 17.88 0.42 -13.84
C LEU A 99 19.36 0.74 -13.63
N ARG A 100 19.99 0.03 -12.71
CA ARG A 100 21.40 0.19 -12.35
C ARG A 100 22.23 -0.87 -13.06
N SER A 101 23.34 -0.44 -13.63
CA SER A 101 24.31 -1.32 -14.25
C SER A 101 25.01 -2.17 -13.19
N SER A 102 25.47 -3.36 -13.59
CA SER A 102 26.39 -4.17 -12.79
C SER A 102 27.83 -3.65 -12.82
N ARG A 103 28.14 -2.63 -13.63
CA ARG A 103 29.46 -1.99 -13.72
C ARG A 103 29.48 -0.72 -12.90
N GLU A 104 30.54 -0.54 -12.10
CA GLU A 104 30.74 0.68 -11.31
C GLU A 104 30.91 1.92 -12.20
N GLY A 105 30.42 3.06 -11.72
CA GLY A 105 30.55 4.36 -12.41
C GLY A 105 29.62 4.57 -13.61
N VAL A 106 28.67 3.67 -13.86
CA VAL A 106 27.64 3.85 -14.90
C VAL A 106 26.39 4.47 -14.27
N GLU A 107 25.97 5.62 -14.80
CA GLU A 107 24.74 6.30 -14.37
C GLU A 107 23.50 5.40 -14.57
N PRO A 108 22.58 5.34 -13.60
CA PRO A 108 21.35 4.56 -13.74
C PRO A 108 20.47 5.06 -14.89
N LEU A 109 19.94 4.12 -15.67
CA LEU A 109 18.93 4.41 -16.68
C LEU A 109 17.58 4.63 -16.00
N GLN A 110 16.96 5.78 -16.25
CA GLN A 110 15.65 6.13 -15.69
C GLN A 110 14.59 6.10 -16.79
N LEU A 111 13.56 5.29 -16.59
CA LEU A 111 12.39 5.20 -17.45
C LEU A 111 11.18 5.77 -16.74
N LYS A 112 10.38 6.53 -17.48
CA LYS A 112 9.10 7.05 -17.02
C LYS A 112 8.01 6.15 -17.58
N LEU A 113 7.11 5.69 -16.73
CA LEU A 113 5.99 4.84 -17.08
C LEU A 113 4.70 5.55 -16.66
N ASP A 114 3.70 5.54 -17.53
CA ASP A 114 2.35 5.88 -17.11
C ASP A 114 1.64 4.66 -16.47
N ASP A 115 0.39 4.84 -16.02
CA ASP A 115 -0.38 3.77 -15.39
C ASP A 115 -0.66 2.60 -16.36
N ALA A 116 -0.76 2.87 -17.67
CA ALA A 116 -1.03 1.87 -18.69
C ALA A 116 0.24 1.04 -19.00
N ASP A 117 1.38 1.71 -19.14
CA ASP A 117 2.69 1.08 -19.31
C ASP A 117 3.00 0.16 -18.12
N LEU A 118 2.75 0.63 -16.89
CA LEU A 118 2.93 -0.18 -15.68
C LEU A 118 2.01 -1.41 -15.69
N ALA A 119 0.74 -1.23 -16.03
CA ALA A 119 -0.22 -2.33 -16.07
C ALA A 119 0.18 -3.41 -17.08
N ASP A 120 0.62 -3.00 -18.27
CA ASP A 120 1.06 -3.91 -19.33
C ASP A 120 2.36 -4.63 -18.97
N LEU A 121 3.33 -3.92 -18.39
CA LEU A 121 4.56 -4.51 -17.86
C LEU A 121 4.25 -5.60 -16.81
N VAL A 122 3.40 -5.28 -15.82
CA VAL A 122 3.03 -6.21 -14.76
C VAL A 122 2.37 -7.46 -15.35
N ARG A 123 1.46 -7.31 -16.32
CA ARG A 123 0.81 -8.44 -16.99
C ARG A 123 1.81 -9.33 -17.74
N CYS A 124 2.81 -8.75 -18.40
CA CYS A 124 3.88 -9.53 -19.04
C CYS A 124 4.68 -10.34 -18.02
N LEU A 125 5.08 -9.72 -16.91
CA LEU A 125 5.86 -10.39 -15.86
C LEU A 125 5.03 -11.46 -15.12
N ASP A 126 3.74 -11.22 -14.88
CA ASP A 126 2.85 -12.21 -14.28
C ASP A 126 2.62 -13.41 -15.21
N ARG A 127 2.42 -13.19 -16.51
CA ARG A 127 2.32 -14.29 -17.49
C ARG A 127 3.59 -15.14 -17.52
N LEU A 128 4.78 -14.51 -17.50
CA LEU A 128 6.04 -15.23 -17.38
C LEU A 128 6.11 -16.07 -16.09
N ARG A 129 5.72 -15.48 -14.96
CA ARG A 129 5.77 -16.15 -13.64
C ARG A 129 4.85 -17.37 -13.57
N LEU A 130 3.70 -17.30 -14.23
CA LEU A 130 2.69 -18.35 -14.25
C LEU A 130 2.86 -19.36 -15.39
N ASP A 131 3.79 -19.12 -16.32
CA ASP A 131 4.03 -20.02 -17.45
C ASP A 131 4.72 -21.30 -16.97
N GLU A 132 3.99 -22.41 -16.96
CA GLU A 132 4.51 -23.71 -16.55
C GLU A 132 5.66 -24.22 -17.43
N ARG A 133 5.84 -23.67 -18.64
CA ARG A 133 6.96 -24.02 -19.53
C ARG A 133 8.25 -23.36 -19.07
N VAL A 134 8.19 -22.29 -18.27
CA VAL A 134 9.36 -21.63 -17.70
C VAL A 134 9.59 -22.14 -16.28
N LYS A 135 10.43 -23.19 -16.17
CA LYS A 135 10.76 -23.86 -14.90
C LYS A 135 11.93 -23.18 -14.18
N LEU A 136 11.87 -21.86 -14.04
CA LEU A 136 12.88 -21.08 -13.33
C LEU A 136 12.41 -20.81 -11.89
N THR A 137 13.25 -21.09 -10.91
CA THR A 137 12.98 -20.75 -9.50
C THR A 137 13.24 -19.26 -9.26
N TRP A 138 12.17 -18.47 -9.15
CA TRP A 138 12.27 -17.05 -8.81
C TRP A 138 12.22 -16.85 -7.29
N THR A 139 13.11 -16.03 -6.73
CA THR A 139 13.15 -15.63 -5.31
C THR A 139 12.34 -14.36 -5.06
N ILE A 140 11.08 -14.36 -5.50
CA ILE A 140 10.18 -13.21 -5.37
C ILE A 140 9.58 -13.20 -3.94
N PRO A 141 9.54 -12.05 -3.25
CA PRO A 141 8.93 -11.95 -1.93
C PRO A 141 7.46 -12.41 -1.94
N ALA A 142 7.07 -13.19 -0.94
CA ALA A 142 5.70 -13.67 -0.81
C ALA A 142 4.70 -12.52 -0.63
N ASP A 143 3.51 -12.71 -1.18
CA ASP A 143 2.45 -11.73 -1.10
C ASP A 143 1.92 -11.59 0.34
N GLN A 144 2.23 -10.47 0.98
CA GLN A 144 1.72 -10.13 2.31
C GLN A 144 0.62 -9.06 2.22
N PRO A 145 -0.36 -9.08 3.15
CA PRO A 145 -1.34 -8.01 3.26
C PRO A 145 -0.67 -6.70 3.71
N LEU A 146 -1.22 -5.57 3.28
CA LEU A 146 -0.74 -4.26 3.72
C LEU A 146 -0.98 -4.08 5.22
N LYS A 147 -0.02 -3.46 5.89
CA LYS A 147 -0.18 -3.11 7.31
C LYS A 147 -1.17 -1.96 7.42
N ARG A 148 -1.95 -1.92 8.51
CA ARG A 148 -2.94 -0.85 8.75
C ARG A 148 -2.33 0.55 8.69
N GLN A 149 -1.10 0.71 9.15
CA GLN A 149 -0.37 1.98 9.08
C GLN A 149 -0.21 2.49 7.64
N ASP A 150 0.13 1.60 6.70
CA ASP A 150 0.36 1.97 5.30
C ASP A 150 -0.95 2.42 4.63
N LEU A 151 -2.09 1.88 5.07
CA LEU A 151 -3.42 2.27 4.60
C LEU A 151 -3.88 3.61 5.16
N VAL A 152 -3.52 3.92 6.41
CA VAL A 152 -3.90 5.17 7.10
C VAL A 152 -3.13 6.36 6.54
N ASP A 153 -1.88 6.14 6.11
CA ASP A 153 -1.04 7.17 5.50
C ASP A 153 -1.49 7.56 4.07
N ARG A 154 -2.45 6.84 3.49
CA ARG A 154 -3.12 7.21 2.24
C ARG A 154 -3.89 8.54 2.36
N ILE A 155 -4.41 8.87 3.54
CA ILE A 155 -5.25 10.05 3.74
C ILE A 155 -4.38 11.19 4.26
N PRO A 156 -4.31 12.35 3.57
CA PRO A 156 -3.54 13.48 4.04
C PRO A 156 -4.00 13.88 5.44
N LEU A 157 -3.06 14.18 6.33
CA LEU A 157 -3.31 14.43 7.75
C LEU A 157 -4.42 15.48 7.97
N GLN A 158 -4.47 16.50 7.11
CA GLN A 158 -5.49 17.55 7.10
C GLN A 158 -6.92 16.98 6.97
N ARG A 159 -7.12 16.02 6.06
CA ARG A 159 -8.43 15.40 5.82
C ARG A 159 -8.78 14.42 6.94
N ARG A 160 -7.77 13.79 7.56
CA ARG A 160 -7.94 12.90 8.72
C ARG A 160 -8.36 13.66 9.97
N LEU A 161 -7.84 14.87 10.16
CA LEU A 161 -8.14 15.70 11.33
C LEU A 161 -9.32 16.64 11.14
N ALA A 162 -9.80 16.85 9.90
CA ALA A 162 -10.94 17.72 9.64
C ALA A 162 -12.18 17.36 10.46
N ALA A 163 -12.56 16.07 10.49
CA ALA A 163 -13.72 15.59 11.24
C ALA A 163 -13.59 15.78 12.77
N PRO A 164 -12.51 15.33 13.45
CA PRO A 164 -12.38 15.56 14.89
C PRO A 164 -12.20 17.04 15.25
N ILE A 165 -11.54 17.85 14.41
CA ILE A 165 -11.43 19.30 14.63
C ILE A 165 -12.80 19.98 14.55
N LEU A 166 -13.58 19.70 13.50
CA LEU A 166 -14.94 20.24 13.36
C LEU A 166 -15.84 19.81 14.51
N GLY A 167 -15.80 18.53 14.88
CA GLY A 167 -16.56 18.01 16.02
C GLY A 167 -16.16 18.66 17.35
N GLY A 168 -14.85 18.79 17.60
CA GLY A 168 -14.33 19.48 18.78
C GLY A 168 -14.72 20.95 18.83
N PHE A 169 -14.68 21.63 17.68
CA PHE A 169 -15.11 23.03 17.58
C PHE A 169 -16.61 23.18 17.86
N ALA A 170 -17.45 22.31 17.29
CA ALA A 170 -18.89 22.31 17.55
C ALA A 170 -19.18 22.07 19.05
N LEU A 171 -18.48 21.11 19.67
CA LEU A 171 -18.63 20.82 21.09
C LEU A 171 -18.20 22.00 21.97
N ALA A 172 -17.05 22.61 21.68
CA ALA A 172 -16.59 23.81 22.38
C ALA A 172 -17.59 24.98 22.24
N ALA A 173 -18.15 25.18 21.05
CA ALA A 173 -19.19 26.19 20.82
C ALA A 173 -20.44 25.92 21.65
N THR A 174 -20.91 24.67 21.75
CA THR A 174 -22.06 24.32 22.58
C THR A 174 -21.81 24.58 24.08
N VAL A 175 -20.63 24.25 24.59
CA VAL A 175 -20.24 24.54 25.98
C VAL A 175 -20.17 26.05 26.21
N GLY A 176 -19.59 26.80 25.28
CA GLY A 176 -19.52 28.26 25.35
C GLY A 176 -20.90 28.92 25.41
N VAL A 177 -21.85 28.44 24.60
CA VAL A 177 -23.25 28.91 24.65
C VAL A 177 -23.93 28.53 25.97
N ALA A 178 -23.71 27.31 26.47
CA ALA A 178 -24.28 26.87 27.74
C ALA A 178 -23.79 27.70 28.94
N LEU A 179 -22.52 28.12 28.94
CA LEU A 179 -21.96 29.00 29.98
C LEU A 179 -22.56 30.41 29.98
N LEU A 180 -23.16 30.85 28.87
CA LEU A 180 -23.86 32.13 28.75
C LEU A 180 -25.32 32.05 29.22
N GLN A 181 -25.88 30.85 29.43
CA GLN A 181 -27.22 30.72 30.00
C GLN A 181 -27.17 30.95 31.53
N PRO A 182 -28.06 31.79 32.08
CA PRO A 182 -28.15 31.99 33.51
C PRO A 182 -28.50 30.67 34.19
N LEU A 183 -27.78 30.34 35.27
CA LEU A 183 -28.07 29.15 36.07
C LEU A 183 -29.50 29.27 36.63
N PRO A 184 -30.31 28.20 36.53
CA PRO A 184 -31.61 28.18 37.17
C PRO A 184 -31.42 28.39 38.68
N PRO A 185 -32.28 29.20 39.32
CA PRO A 185 -32.20 29.39 40.76
C PRO A 185 -32.32 28.03 41.45
N ILE A 186 -31.38 27.75 42.35
CA ILE A 186 -31.45 26.57 43.21
C ILE A 186 -32.70 26.75 44.06
N GLY A 187 -33.73 25.97 43.76
CA GLY A 187 -34.90 25.89 44.64
C GLY A 187 -34.43 25.32 45.97
N GLU A 188 -34.39 26.16 47.00
CA GLU A 188 -34.27 25.68 48.37
C GLU A 188 -35.41 24.68 48.59
N GLU A 189 -35.04 23.41 48.80
CA GLU A 189 -35.97 22.41 49.29
C GLU A 189 -36.57 22.96 50.58
N SER A 190 -37.86 23.28 50.53
CA SER A 190 -38.59 23.96 51.58
C SER A 190 -38.45 23.18 52.88
N ALA A 191 -37.58 23.69 53.77
CA ALA A 191 -37.52 23.26 55.14
C ALA A 191 -38.84 23.65 55.81
N LYS A 192 -39.82 22.76 55.72
CA LYS A 192 -41.12 22.88 56.37
C LYS A 192 -40.86 23.00 57.88
N PRO A 193 -41.20 24.13 58.55
CA PRO A 193 -40.98 24.23 59.97
C PRO A 193 -41.90 23.25 60.69
N MET A 194 -41.28 22.41 61.52
CA MET A 194 -41.94 21.55 62.49
C MET A 194 -42.64 22.48 63.51
N ALA A 195 -43.98 22.50 63.48
CA ALA A 195 -44.76 23.22 64.47
C ALA A 195 -44.56 22.56 65.86
N PRO A 196 -44.13 23.30 66.90
CA PRO A 196 -44.13 22.78 68.25
C PRO A 196 -45.56 22.88 68.79
N GLY A 197 -46.28 21.77 68.76
CA GLY A 197 -47.52 21.58 69.50
C GLY A 197 -47.25 20.73 70.73
N LEU A 198 -47.09 21.38 71.88
CA LEU A 198 -47.21 20.85 73.25
C LEU A 198 -47.65 22.08 74.05
N GLU A 199 -48.74 22.11 74.80
CA GLU A 199 -49.18 21.15 75.83
C GLU A 199 -50.56 21.67 76.30
N THR A 200 -51.62 20.90 76.56
CA THR A 200 -51.82 20.09 77.77
C THR A 200 -53.27 19.59 77.77
N ALA A 201 -53.44 18.30 78.06
CA ALA A 201 -54.57 17.67 78.76
C ALA A 201 -54.19 16.18 78.80
N GLN A 202 -54.16 15.41 79.88
CA GLN A 202 -54.51 15.52 81.30
C GLN A 202 -53.94 14.22 81.91
N PRO A 203 -53.83 14.05 83.24
CA PRO A 203 -54.58 12.91 83.74
C PRO A 203 -55.24 13.16 85.10
N ASP A 204 -56.49 12.70 85.19
CA ASP A 204 -57.11 12.29 86.44
C ASP A 204 -56.46 11.01 86.95
N ALA A 205 -56.19 10.96 88.26
CA ALA A 205 -56.17 9.73 89.04
C ALA A 205 -56.51 10.00 90.52
N GLU A 206 -57.61 9.37 90.96
CA GLU A 206 -58.02 8.94 92.31
C GLU A 206 -58.54 9.99 93.33
N ARG A 207 -59.86 10.00 93.54
CA ARG A 207 -60.57 9.10 94.49
C ARG A 207 -62.07 9.01 94.20
#